data_AF-A0A7J8UIZ6-F1
#
_entry.id   AF-A0A7J8UIZ6-F1
#
_cell.length_a   1.000
_cell.length_b   1.000
_cell.length_c   1.000
_cell.angle_alpha   90.00
_cell.angle_beta   90.00
_cell.angle_gamma   90.00
#
_symmetry.space_group_name_H-M   'P 1'
#
loop_
_entity.id
_entity.type
_entity.pdbx_description
1 polymer ?
#
loop_
_entity_poly.entity_id
_entity_poly.type
_entity_poly.pdbx_seq_one_letter_code
_entity_poly.pdbx_strand_id
1 'polypeptide(L)'
;SENPKLSKEAKIYWSINPKTKGGNKISHEVEFVVDANFGVPGAIIVTNKYKKEFYLESIVAIEGLVYLPNDTPVGLKRLREKELQQLRGNSDDSRTTLDRIYDYDVYNDLGNPDKGDEFVRPILGNQSQPYPRRCRSKRPPTNSDVNVESPVSKYMPKYVPRDEAFGDLKAKAITEGKWKAMLRSLVPTLKQKVAINGEAIKSFSDITELYKESLPPFEEGGDECWEKGGLPKLLNKMIKECGQDVFKFDSPKLIS
;
A
#
# COMPACT_ATOMS: atom_id res chain seq x y z
N SER A 1 8.94 33.58 22.34
CA SER A 1 7.92 32.91 21.50
C SER A 1 6.71 32.65 22.37
N GLU A 2 5.68 33.48 22.28
CA GLU A 2 4.42 33.24 22.99
C GLU A 2 3.75 31.97 22.44
N ASN A 3 3.18 31.16 23.32
CA ASN A 3 2.38 30.02 22.89
C ASN A 3 1.09 30.52 22.22
N PRO A 4 0.60 29.86 21.15
CA PRO A 4 -0.70 30.20 20.59
C PRO A 4 -1.79 30.09 21.66
N LYS A 5 -2.82 30.92 21.56
CA LYS A 5 -4.03 30.81 22.39
C LYS A 5 -4.80 29.56 21.96
N LEU A 6 -5.36 28.82 22.93
CA LEU A 6 -6.23 27.66 22.67
C LEU A 6 -7.65 27.99 23.16
N SER A 7 -8.64 27.65 22.36
CA SER A 7 -10.05 27.72 22.76
C SER A 7 -10.41 26.58 23.71
N LYS A 8 -11.65 26.61 24.24
CA LYS A 8 -12.24 25.42 24.89
C LYS A 8 -12.45 24.29 23.87
N GLU A 9 -12.42 23.05 24.34
CA GLU A 9 -12.69 21.85 23.53
C GLU A 9 -14.17 21.82 23.11
N ALA A 10 -14.44 21.74 21.81
CA ALA A 10 -15.75 21.40 21.27
C ALA A 10 -15.82 19.88 21.05
N LYS A 11 -16.90 19.23 21.50
CA LYS A 11 -17.06 17.78 21.46
C LYS A 11 -18.21 17.39 20.52
N ILE A 12 -17.93 16.44 19.65
CA ILE A 12 -18.94 15.82 18.76
C ILE A 12 -19.13 14.38 19.21
N TYR A 13 -20.39 13.95 19.29
CA TYR A 13 -20.75 12.57 19.59
C TYR A 13 -21.36 11.93 18.35
N TRP A 14 -20.70 10.91 17.80
CA TRP A 14 -21.23 10.16 16.68
C TRP A 14 -22.20 9.08 17.16
N SER A 15 -23.42 9.10 16.61
CA SER A 15 -24.32 7.97 16.70
C SER A 15 -23.77 6.84 15.83
N ILE A 16 -23.83 5.60 16.34
CA ILE A 16 -23.16 4.41 15.78
C ILE A 16 -23.64 4.07 14.35
N ASN A 17 -24.71 4.71 13.84
CA ASN A 17 -25.24 4.54 12.49
C ASN A 17 -25.66 5.88 11.86
N PRO A 18 -24.74 6.66 11.29
CA PRO A 18 -25.10 7.84 10.53
C PRO A 18 -25.76 7.43 9.21
N LYS A 19 -26.99 7.89 8.98
CA LYS A 19 -27.72 7.64 7.73
C LYS A 19 -26.99 8.36 6.58
N THR A 20 -26.23 7.63 5.79
CA THR A 20 -25.56 8.16 4.60
C THR A 20 -26.56 8.35 3.46
N LYS A 21 -26.85 9.59 3.08
CA LYS A 21 -27.48 9.90 1.79
C LYS A 21 -26.40 9.89 0.71
N GLY A 22 -26.21 8.74 0.04
CA GLY A 22 -25.49 8.69 -1.23
C GLY A 22 -23.96 8.85 -1.21
N GLY A 23 -23.29 8.50 -0.10
CA GLY A 23 -21.82 8.43 -0.02
C GLY A 23 -21.34 8.09 1.37
N ASN A 24 -20.16 7.44 1.50
CA ASN A 24 -19.52 7.06 2.78
C ASN A 24 -19.00 8.26 3.60
N LYS A 25 -19.56 9.46 3.43
CA LYS A 25 -19.11 10.71 4.02
C LYS A 25 -20.18 11.26 4.95
N ILE A 26 -19.75 11.82 6.07
CA ILE A 26 -20.62 12.40 7.09
C ILE A 26 -20.09 13.79 7.39
N SER A 27 -20.99 14.77 7.45
CA SER A 27 -20.65 16.16 7.74
C SER A 27 -21.27 16.58 9.07
N HIS A 28 -20.51 17.35 9.85
CA HIS A 28 -20.93 17.88 11.15
C HIS A 28 -20.58 19.35 11.23
N GLU A 29 -21.52 20.13 11.76
CA GLU A 29 -21.31 21.53 12.13
C GLU A 29 -20.84 21.59 13.58
N VAL A 30 -19.84 22.44 13.84
CA VAL A 30 -19.20 22.57 15.15
C VAL A 30 -19.00 24.04 15.45
N GLU A 31 -19.53 24.48 16.58
CA GLU A 31 -19.37 25.84 17.06
C GLU A 31 -18.23 25.92 18.09
N PHE A 32 -17.36 26.92 17.93
CA PHE A 32 -16.27 27.21 18.86
C PHE A 32 -16.52 28.56 19.53
N VAL A 33 -16.46 28.59 20.86
CA VAL A 33 -16.52 29.83 21.64
C VAL A 33 -15.10 30.29 21.94
N VAL A 34 -14.76 31.49 21.51
CA VAL A 34 -13.44 32.14 21.71
C VAL A 34 -13.58 33.50 22.37
N ASP A 35 -12.57 33.91 23.12
CA ASP A 35 -12.54 35.23 23.76
C ASP A 35 -12.43 36.35 22.71
N ALA A 36 -12.94 37.54 23.02
CA ALA A 36 -12.88 38.70 22.11
C ALA A 36 -11.45 39.09 21.68
N ASN A 37 -10.45 38.78 22.51
CA ASN A 37 -9.04 39.03 22.22
C ASN A 37 -8.31 37.83 21.57
N PHE A 38 -9.01 36.76 21.19
CA PHE A 38 -8.42 35.54 20.64
C PHE A 38 -7.68 35.77 19.32
N GLY A 39 -8.13 36.76 18.55
CA GLY A 39 -7.64 37.03 17.21
C GLY A 39 -8.30 36.10 16.18
N VAL A 40 -7.63 35.92 15.03
CA VAL A 40 -8.14 35.08 13.94
C VAL A 40 -7.68 33.63 14.16
N PRO A 41 -8.60 32.64 14.18
CA PRO A 41 -8.23 31.22 14.24
C PRO A 41 -7.40 30.80 13.02
N GLY A 42 -6.24 30.18 13.25
CA GLY A 42 -5.32 29.76 12.18
C GLY A 42 -5.03 28.25 12.12
N ALA A 43 -5.46 27.47 13.12
CA ALA A 43 -5.30 26.02 13.15
C ALA A 43 -6.36 25.38 14.07
N ILE A 44 -6.71 24.12 13.79
CA ILE A 44 -7.63 23.32 14.60
C ILE A 44 -6.94 22.02 14.97
N ILE A 45 -7.07 21.62 16.24
CA ILE A 45 -6.60 20.33 16.74
C ILE A 45 -7.81 19.39 16.82
N VAL A 46 -7.69 18.23 16.18
CA VAL A 46 -8.73 17.19 16.21
C VAL A 46 -8.21 15.99 16.99
N THR A 47 -8.99 15.53 17.97
CA THR A 47 -8.64 14.37 18.79
C THR A 47 -9.73 13.31 18.67
N ASN A 48 -9.36 12.14 18.15
CA ASN A 48 -10.23 10.98 18.13
C ASN A 48 -10.14 10.22 19.46
N LYS A 49 -11.24 10.11 20.20
CA LYS A 49 -11.32 9.30 21.44
C LYS A 49 -11.93 7.90 21.22
N TYR A 50 -12.29 7.56 19.99
CA TYR A 50 -12.84 6.25 19.64
C TYR A 50 -11.73 5.25 19.30
N LYS A 51 -12.03 3.95 19.43
CA LYS A 51 -11.09 2.86 19.12
C LYS A 51 -10.80 2.71 17.62
N LYS A 52 -11.73 3.16 16.76
CA LYS A 52 -11.60 3.05 15.31
C LYS A 52 -11.10 4.38 14.73
N GLU A 53 -10.16 4.27 13.80
CA GLU A 53 -9.74 5.41 12.98
C GLU A 53 -10.88 5.84 12.04
N PHE A 54 -10.83 7.10 11.61
CA PHE A 54 -11.68 7.64 10.55
C PHE A 54 -10.83 8.52 9.65
N TYR A 55 -11.24 8.66 8.40
CA TYR A 55 -10.59 9.57 7.47
C TYR A 55 -11.24 10.94 7.56
N LEU A 56 -10.49 11.94 8.04
CA LEU A 56 -10.93 13.33 8.05
C LEU A 56 -10.67 13.93 6.67
N GLU A 57 -11.73 14.15 5.90
CA GLU A 57 -11.59 14.68 4.54
C GLU A 57 -11.28 16.17 4.51
N SER A 58 -12.04 16.99 5.25
CA SER A 58 -11.89 18.44 5.21
C SER A 58 -12.48 19.12 6.44
N ILE A 59 -11.90 20.24 6.86
CA ILE A 59 -12.50 21.18 7.81
C ILE A 59 -12.73 22.51 7.09
N VAL A 60 -13.99 22.89 6.90
CA VAL A 60 -14.40 24.08 6.15
C VAL A 60 -14.56 25.28 7.09
N ALA A 61 -13.50 25.63 7.81
CA ALA A 61 -13.54 26.72 8.80
C ALA A 61 -12.41 27.75 8.67
N ILE A 62 -11.29 27.36 8.06
CA ILE A 62 -10.13 28.23 7.85
C ILE A 62 -9.89 28.27 6.35
N GLU A 63 -9.92 29.45 5.74
CA GLU A 63 -9.51 29.61 4.34
C GLU A 63 -8.11 29.00 4.16
N GLY A 64 -7.92 28.24 3.08
CA GLY A 64 -6.69 27.49 2.81
C GLY A 64 -5.50 28.40 2.50
N LEU A 65 -5.01 29.13 3.50
CA LEU A 65 -3.91 30.05 3.39
C LEU A 65 -2.58 29.28 3.36
N VAL A 66 -1.83 29.46 2.28
CA VAL A 66 -0.52 28.84 2.07
C VAL A 66 0.55 29.86 2.44
N TYR A 67 1.40 29.52 3.40
CA TYR A 67 2.50 30.37 3.86
C TYR A 67 3.85 29.72 3.60
N LEU A 68 4.81 30.52 3.10
CA LEU A 68 6.22 30.16 3.17
C LEU A 68 6.70 30.10 4.64
N PRO A 69 7.82 29.43 4.94
CA PRO A 69 8.35 29.38 6.31
C PRO A 69 8.53 30.77 6.95
N ASN A 70 9.00 31.76 6.16
CA ASN A 70 9.22 33.12 6.65
C ASN A 70 7.91 33.89 6.87
N ASP A 71 6.89 33.63 6.06
CA ASP A 71 5.58 34.30 6.10
C ASP A 71 4.60 33.67 7.09
N THR A 72 5.00 32.58 7.76
CA THR A 72 4.13 31.88 8.70
C THR A 72 3.77 32.81 9.87
N PRO A 73 2.47 33.00 10.19
CA PRO A 73 2.04 33.80 11.33
C PRO A 73 2.74 33.36 12.61
N VAL A 74 3.16 34.32 13.44
CA VAL A 74 3.99 34.05 14.63
C VAL A 74 3.37 33.01 15.57
N GLY A 75 2.04 33.06 15.76
CA GLY A 75 1.30 32.08 16.57
C GLY A 75 1.34 30.64 16.01
N LEU A 76 1.59 30.45 14.72
CA LEU A 76 1.62 29.16 14.05
C LEU A 76 3.04 28.59 13.86
N LYS A 77 4.11 29.41 13.94
CA LYS A 77 5.50 28.97 13.70
C LYS A 77 5.88 27.74 14.53
N ARG A 78 5.61 27.78 15.83
CA ARG A 78 5.88 26.67 16.75
C ARG A 78 5.07 25.40 16.40
N LEU A 79 3.81 25.55 15.96
CA LEU A 79 2.97 24.40 15.58
C LEU A 79 3.49 23.77 14.29
N ARG A 80 3.88 24.59 13.31
CA ARG A 80 4.51 24.15 12.06
C ARG A 80 5.79 23.36 12.32
N GLU A 81 6.67 23.86 13.19
CA GLU A 81 7.91 23.17 13.57
C GLU A 81 7.64 21.84 14.28
N LYS A 82 6.65 21.80 15.17
CA LYS A 82 6.25 20.58 15.88
C LYS A 82 5.70 19.51 14.93
N GLU A 83 4.83 19.87 13.99
CA GLU A 83 4.32 18.92 12.98
C GLU A 83 5.48 18.37 12.14
N LEU A 84 6.42 19.22 11.71
CA LEU A 84 7.61 18.79 10.96
C LEU A 84 8.49 17.82 11.77
N GLN A 85 8.66 18.05 13.07
CA GLN A 85 9.39 17.13 13.94
C GLN A 85 8.67 15.79 14.09
N GLN A 86 7.35 15.80 14.25
CA GLN A 86 6.55 14.56 14.32
C GLN A 86 6.60 13.77 13.02
N LEU A 87 6.52 14.44 11.86
CA LEU A 87 6.63 13.80 10.54
C LEU A 87 8.01 13.20 10.30
N ARG A 88 9.09 13.77 10.85
CA ARG A 88 10.44 13.18 10.77
C ARG A 88 10.61 12.01 11.76
N GLY A 89 9.95 12.12 12.92
CA GLY A 89 10.03 11.16 14.02
C GLY A 89 11.46 11.05 14.57
N ASN A 90 11.66 10.03 15.40
CA ASN A 90 12.98 9.72 15.96
C ASN A 90 13.65 8.58 15.18
N SER A 91 14.98 8.57 15.23
CA SER A 91 15.80 7.56 14.54
C SER A 91 15.64 6.15 15.09
N ASP A 92 15.05 5.97 16.28
CA ASP A 92 15.11 4.72 17.07
C ASP A 92 13.75 4.03 17.26
N ASP A 93 12.63 4.75 17.09
CA ASP A 93 11.28 4.19 17.26
C ASP A 93 10.90 3.16 16.18
N SER A 94 10.28 2.05 16.59
CA SER A 94 9.67 1.06 15.69
C SER A 94 8.51 1.70 14.91
N ARG A 95 8.19 1.14 13.74
CA ARG A 95 7.13 1.69 12.87
C ARG A 95 5.85 0.90 13.03
N THR A 96 4.77 1.61 13.35
CA THR A 96 3.41 1.09 13.40
C THR A 96 2.64 1.50 12.15
N THR A 97 1.57 0.78 11.81
CA THR A 97 0.76 1.09 10.63
C THR A 97 0.00 2.43 10.72
N LEU A 98 -0.08 3.02 11.90
CA LEU A 98 -0.75 4.30 12.14
C LEU A 98 0.21 5.50 12.08
N ASP A 99 1.52 5.24 12.01
CA ASP A 99 2.52 6.29 12.04
C ASP A 99 2.56 7.07 10.72
N ARG A 100 2.76 8.38 10.83
CA ARG A 100 2.94 9.32 9.70
C ARG A 100 4.40 9.75 9.56
N ILE A 101 5.34 8.86 9.88
CA ILE A 101 6.76 9.19 10.00
C ILE A 101 7.49 8.88 8.70
N TYR A 102 8.13 9.90 8.12
CA TYR A 102 8.92 9.84 6.90
C TYR A 102 10.41 9.83 7.24
N ASP A 103 11.08 8.74 6.89
CA ASP A 103 12.52 8.57 7.08
C ASP A 103 13.10 7.72 5.95
N TYR A 104 14.42 7.76 5.80
CA TYR A 104 15.14 7.16 4.68
C TYR A 104 15.90 5.91 5.07
N ASP A 105 15.97 4.96 4.13
CA ASP A 105 16.82 3.79 4.25
C ASP A 105 17.39 3.38 2.88
N VAL A 106 18.38 2.50 2.92
CA VAL A 106 18.96 1.83 1.75
C VAL A 106 18.12 0.62 1.34
N TYR A 107 18.35 0.10 0.14
CA TYR A 107 17.72 -1.15 -0.32
C TYR A 107 18.52 -2.35 0.20
N ASN A 108 18.39 -2.61 1.49
CA ASN A 108 18.87 -3.81 2.18
C ASN A 108 17.74 -4.81 2.48
N ASP A 109 16.57 -4.64 1.86
CA ASP A 109 15.35 -5.41 2.15
C ASP A 109 14.86 -6.24 0.96
N LEU A 110 15.70 -6.41 -0.07
CA LEU A 110 15.40 -7.15 -1.30
C LEU A 110 15.81 -8.63 -1.23
N GLY A 111 16.84 -8.94 -0.45
CA GLY A 111 17.37 -10.30 -0.28
C GLY A 111 16.72 -11.04 0.89
N ASN A 112 16.98 -12.34 0.97
CA ASN A 112 16.60 -13.17 2.11
C ASN A 112 17.69 -14.22 2.41
N PRO A 113 18.81 -13.82 3.03
CA PRO A 113 19.93 -14.71 3.36
C PRO A 113 19.50 -15.91 4.22
N ASP A 114 18.48 -15.78 5.07
CA ASP A 114 17.96 -16.87 5.91
C ASP A 114 17.42 -18.06 5.10
N LYS A 115 17.11 -17.88 3.80
CA LYS A 115 16.65 -18.95 2.90
C LYS A 115 17.78 -19.66 2.14
N GLY A 116 19.00 -19.14 2.15
CA GLY A 116 20.13 -19.65 1.37
C GLY A 116 20.82 -18.58 0.53
N ASP A 117 22.03 -18.93 0.06
CA ASP A 117 22.93 -18.02 -0.67
C ASP A 117 22.32 -17.51 -1.98
N GLU A 118 21.44 -18.29 -2.63
CA GLU A 118 20.74 -17.89 -3.85
C GLU A 118 19.76 -16.73 -3.66
N PHE A 119 19.37 -16.45 -2.42
CA PHE A 119 18.47 -15.37 -2.04
C PHE A 119 19.21 -14.13 -1.51
N VAL A 120 20.54 -14.18 -1.40
CA VAL A 120 21.36 -13.01 -1.03
C VAL A 120 21.33 -11.99 -2.16
N ARG A 121 21.18 -10.71 -1.81
CA ARG A 121 21.20 -9.59 -2.75
C ARG A 121 22.13 -8.50 -2.21
N PRO A 122 22.84 -7.78 -3.08
CA PRO A 122 23.68 -6.68 -2.63
C PRO A 122 22.83 -5.51 -2.13
N ILE A 123 23.37 -4.76 -1.17
CA ILE A 123 22.71 -3.58 -0.60
C ILE A 123 22.89 -2.39 -1.56
N LEU A 124 21.78 -1.84 -2.06
CA LEU A 124 21.80 -0.68 -2.96
C LEU A 124 21.58 0.63 -2.19
N GLY A 125 22.40 1.64 -2.46
CA GLY A 125 22.36 2.96 -1.82
C GLY A 125 23.60 3.29 -0.99
N ASN A 126 24.57 2.39 -0.87
CA ASN A 126 25.86 2.69 -0.25
C ASN A 126 26.78 3.46 -1.23
N GLN A 127 28.00 3.79 -0.79
CA GLN A 127 28.98 4.51 -1.62
C GLN A 127 29.43 3.69 -2.85
N SER A 128 29.52 2.36 -2.71
CA SER A 128 29.97 1.46 -3.78
C SER A 128 28.89 1.18 -4.83
N GLN A 129 27.62 1.21 -4.44
CA GLN A 129 26.45 0.96 -5.28
C GLN A 129 25.44 2.09 -5.03
N PRO A 130 25.66 3.28 -5.63
CA PRO A 130 24.78 4.42 -5.42
C PRO A 130 23.38 4.10 -5.95
N TYR A 131 22.37 4.41 -5.14
CA TYR A 131 20.97 4.20 -5.47
C TYR A 131 20.10 5.18 -4.67
N PRO A 132 18.94 5.62 -5.22
CA PRO A 132 17.97 6.39 -4.46
C PRO A 132 17.63 5.74 -3.11
N ARG A 133 17.32 6.55 -2.11
CA ARG A 133 16.82 6.06 -0.82
C ARG A 133 15.35 5.65 -0.95
N ARG A 134 14.93 4.73 -0.09
CA ARG A 134 13.53 4.33 0.07
C ARG A 134 12.98 4.82 1.41
N CYS A 135 11.66 4.65 1.60
CA CYS A 135 11.05 4.80 2.91
C CYS A 135 11.59 3.74 3.88
N ARG A 136 12.02 4.20 5.05
CA ARG A 136 12.50 3.36 6.14
C ARG A 136 11.35 2.59 6.77
N SER A 137 11.49 1.27 6.92
CA SER A 137 10.48 0.39 7.51
C SER A 137 10.85 -0.17 8.88
N LYS A 138 12.15 -0.27 9.19
CA LYS A 138 12.67 -0.79 10.47
C LYS A 138 12.09 -2.13 10.90
N ARG A 139 11.92 -3.08 9.96
CA ARG A 139 11.78 -4.47 10.36
C ARG A 139 13.11 -4.92 10.99
N PRO A 140 13.10 -5.95 11.86
CA PRO A 140 14.34 -6.46 12.44
C PRO A 140 15.26 -6.97 11.34
N PRO A 141 16.56 -7.05 11.60
CA PRO A 141 17.49 -7.67 10.67
C PRO A 141 17.19 -9.17 10.49
N THR A 142 17.75 -9.75 9.44
CA THR A 142 17.75 -11.21 9.24
C THR A 142 18.63 -11.91 10.28
N ASN A 143 18.43 -13.22 10.47
CA ASN A 143 19.25 -13.97 11.41
C ASN A 143 20.67 -14.19 10.88
N SER A 144 20.82 -14.31 9.56
CA SER A 144 22.09 -14.53 8.88
C SER A 144 22.93 -13.25 8.70
N ASP A 145 22.32 -12.08 8.51
CA ASP A 145 23.02 -10.79 8.32
C ASP A 145 22.32 -9.63 9.03
N VAL A 146 23.06 -8.94 9.90
CA VAL A 146 22.59 -7.77 10.67
C VAL A 146 22.34 -6.55 9.79
N ASN A 147 22.98 -6.46 8.63
CA ASN A 147 22.83 -5.34 7.70
C ASN A 147 21.63 -5.48 6.76
N VAL A 148 21.03 -6.67 6.69
CA VAL A 148 19.90 -6.99 5.81
C VAL A 148 18.62 -6.98 6.62
N GLU A 149 17.63 -6.22 6.16
CA GLU A 149 16.32 -6.15 6.80
C GLU A 149 15.50 -7.41 6.48
N SER A 150 14.78 -7.93 7.48
CA SER A 150 13.93 -9.11 7.30
C SER A 150 12.85 -8.91 6.23
N PRO A 151 12.47 -9.99 5.52
CA PRO A 151 11.45 -9.91 4.49
C PRO A 151 10.08 -9.56 5.08
N VAL A 152 9.20 -9.03 4.23
CA VAL A 152 7.81 -8.74 4.61
C VAL A 152 7.10 -10.03 5.04
N SER A 153 6.40 -9.97 6.15
CA SER A 153 5.61 -11.09 6.68
C SER A 153 4.18 -10.66 7.00
N LYS A 154 3.30 -11.62 7.30
CA LYS A 154 1.92 -11.35 7.73
C LYS A 154 1.87 -10.46 8.99
N TYR A 155 2.83 -10.63 9.89
CA TYR A 155 2.90 -9.89 11.15
C TYR A 155 3.63 -8.55 11.00
N MET A 156 4.49 -8.44 9.99
CA MET A 156 5.30 -7.25 9.71
C MET A 156 5.11 -6.85 8.24
N PRO A 157 3.96 -6.21 7.92
CA PRO A 157 3.70 -5.75 6.57
C PRO A 157 4.70 -4.66 6.17
N LYS A 158 4.80 -4.39 4.88
CA LYS A 158 5.62 -3.29 4.37
C LYS A 158 5.07 -1.96 4.91
N TYR A 159 5.85 -1.30 5.76
CA TYR A 159 5.49 0.01 6.29
C TYR A 159 5.53 1.08 5.20
N VAL A 160 4.50 1.92 5.22
CA VAL A 160 4.43 3.22 4.56
C VAL A 160 3.70 4.16 5.52
N PRO A 161 3.99 5.47 5.51
CA PRO A 161 3.23 6.44 6.31
C PRO A 161 1.72 6.27 6.07
N ARG A 162 0.91 6.37 7.13
CA ARG A 162 -0.53 6.00 7.10
C ARG A 162 -1.31 6.64 5.96
N ASP A 163 -1.00 7.90 5.65
CA ASP A 163 -1.66 8.70 4.61
C ASP A 163 -1.24 8.30 3.18
N GLU A 164 -0.07 7.67 3.02
CA GLU A 164 0.45 7.16 1.74
C GLU A 164 0.00 5.73 1.45
N ALA A 165 -0.55 5.04 2.45
CA ALA A 165 -1.10 3.71 2.27
C ALA A 165 -2.30 3.76 1.30
N PHE A 166 -2.40 2.75 0.44
CA PHE A 166 -3.55 2.66 -0.46
C PHE A 166 -4.87 2.57 0.32
N GLY A 167 -5.83 3.41 -0.05
CA GLY A 167 -7.21 3.22 0.38
C GLY A 167 -7.79 1.89 -0.13
N ASP A 168 -8.81 1.37 0.56
CA ASP A 168 -9.36 0.03 0.34
C ASP A 168 -9.69 -0.29 -1.12
N LEU A 169 -10.24 0.68 -1.86
CA LEU A 169 -10.59 0.50 -3.28
C LEU A 169 -9.35 0.26 -4.15
N LYS A 170 -8.28 1.05 -3.94
CA LYS A 170 -7.03 0.89 -4.69
C LYS A 170 -6.31 -0.40 -4.28
N ALA A 171 -6.33 -0.75 -2.99
CA ALA A 171 -5.75 -1.99 -2.49
C ALA A 171 -6.43 -3.24 -3.10
N LYS A 172 -7.76 -3.23 -3.22
CA LYS A 172 -8.53 -4.29 -3.90
C LYS A 172 -8.15 -4.40 -5.38
N ALA A 173 -8.15 -3.30 -6.11
CA ALA A 173 -7.78 -3.28 -7.53
C ALA A 173 -6.35 -3.80 -7.77
N ILE A 174 -5.39 -3.45 -6.90
CA ILE A 174 -4.02 -3.97 -6.97
C ILE A 174 -3.99 -5.48 -6.67
N THR A 175 -4.77 -5.95 -5.71
CA THR A 175 -4.84 -7.37 -5.34
C THR A 175 -5.41 -8.21 -6.48
N GLU A 176 -6.50 -7.75 -7.07
CA GLU A 176 -7.10 -8.35 -8.28
C GLU A 176 -6.10 -8.36 -9.44
N GLY A 177 -5.42 -7.23 -9.68
CA GLY A 177 -4.39 -7.13 -10.72
C GLY A 177 -3.20 -8.07 -10.50
N LYS A 178 -2.72 -8.21 -9.26
CA LYS A 178 -1.66 -9.18 -8.89
C LYS A 178 -2.11 -10.61 -9.14
N TRP A 179 -3.34 -10.96 -8.77
CA TRP A 179 -3.88 -12.29 -9.04
C TRP A 179 -4.04 -12.56 -10.53
N LYS A 180 -4.55 -11.59 -11.29
CA LYS A 180 -4.62 -11.68 -12.75
C LYS A 180 -3.23 -11.90 -13.34
N ALA A 181 -2.21 -11.16 -12.89
CA ALA A 181 -0.82 -11.31 -13.35
C ALA A 181 -0.21 -12.68 -13.01
N MET A 182 -0.45 -13.19 -11.80
CA MET A 182 0.01 -14.51 -11.39
C MET A 182 -0.62 -15.62 -12.24
N LEU A 183 -1.94 -15.58 -12.45
CA LEU A 183 -2.65 -16.53 -13.33
C LEU A 183 -2.09 -16.47 -14.75
N ARG A 184 -1.93 -15.26 -15.28
CA ARG A 184 -1.33 -14.98 -16.58
C ARG A 184 0.10 -15.55 -16.72
N SER A 185 0.90 -15.58 -15.64
CA SER A 185 2.25 -16.20 -15.64
C SER A 185 2.25 -17.73 -15.59
N LEU A 186 1.20 -18.33 -15.02
CA LEU A 186 1.07 -19.79 -14.91
C LEU A 186 0.75 -20.42 -16.27
N VAL A 187 -0.04 -19.74 -17.11
CA VAL A 187 -0.45 -20.27 -18.42
C VAL A 187 0.73 -20.63 -19.32
N PRO A 188 1.72 -19.74 -19.56
CA PRO A 188 2.93 -20.09 -20.30
C PRO A 188 3.75 -21.20 -19.65
N THR A 189 3.83 -21.21 -18.31
CA THR A 189 4.60 -22.22 -17.56
C THR A 189 3.99 -23.62 -17.69
N LEU A 190 2.66 -23.72 -17.73
CA LEU A 190 1.95 -24.98 -17.98
C LEU A 190 2.12 -25.44 -19.44
N LYS A 191 1.98 -24.53 -20.42
CA LYS A 191 2.25 -24.84 -21.84
C LYS A 191 3.68 -25.37 -22.06
N GLN A 192 4.67 -24.78 -21.39
CA GLN A 192 6.06 -25.24 -21.45
C GLN A 192 6.27 -26.65 -20.88
N LYS A 193 5.55 -27.01 -19.81
CA LYS A 193 5.67 -28.35 -19.18
C LYS A 193 4.91 -29.45 -19.92
N VAL A 194 3.84 -29.11 -20.64
CA VAL A 194 3.07 -30.03 -21.49
C VAL A 194 3.69 -30.18 -22.87
N ALA A 195 4.58 -29.26 -23.28
CA ALA A 195 5.32 -29.36 -24.53
C ALA A 195 6.28 -30.58 -24.49
N ILE A 196 5.87 -31.65 -25.18
CA ILE A 196 6.58 -32.94 -25.29
C ILE A 196 8.04 -32.79 -25.76
N ASN A 197 8.38 -31.67 -26.44
CA ASN A 197 9.72 -31.42 -27.02
C ASN A 197 10.45 -30.19 -26.43
N GLY A 198 9.98 -29.59 -25.32
CA GLY A 198 10.67 -28.48 -24.65
C GLY A 198 10.49 -27.08 -25.24
N GLU A 199 9.91 -26.95 -26.43
CA GLU A 199 9.57 -25.64 -27.03
C GLU A 199 8.14 -25.21 -26.67
N ALA A 200 8.05 -24.20 -25.79
CA ALA A 200 6.78 -23.69 -25.25
C ALA A 200 5.98 -22.82 -26.22
N ILE A 201 6.63 -22.26 -27.25
CA ILE A 201 6.04 -21.38 -28.26
C ILE A 201 6.56 -21.87 -29.61
N LYS A 202 5.65 -22.37 -30.45
CA LYS A 202 5.97 -22.89 -31.79
C LYS A 202 5.75 -21.82 -32.86
N SER A 203 4.87 -20.85 -32.62
CA SER A 203 4.53 -19.80 -33.58
C SER A 203 4.10 -18.50 -32.92
N PHE A 204 4.20 -17.38 -33.65
CA PHE A 204 3.58 -16.11 -33.26
C PHE A 204 2.06 -16.23 -33.05
N SER A 205 1.40 -17.21 -33.70
CA SER A 205 -0.02 -17.51 -33.45
C SER A 205 -0.26 -17.83 -31.97
N ASP A 206 0.60 -18.65 -31.37
CA ASP A 206 0.50 -19.08 -29.95
C ASP A 206 0.59 -17.88 -28.98
N ILE A 207 1.29 -16.81 -29.39
CA ILE A 207 1.37 -15.54 -28.65
C ILE A 207 0.07 -14.76 -28.84
N THR A 208 -0.46 -14.68 -30.06
CA THR A 208 -1.73 -13.96 -30.32
C THR A 208 -2.95 -14.62 -29.66
N GLU A 209 -2.92 -15.95 -29.47
CA GLU A 209 -3.96 -16.70 -28.77
C GLU A 209 -4.14 -16.26 -27.32
N LEU A 210 -3.06 -15.79 -26.66
CA LEU A 210 -3.12 -15.28 -25.28
C LEU A 210 -4.11 -14.11 -25.12
N TYR A 211 -4.38 -13.37 -26.22
CA TYR A 211 -5.28 -12.22 -26.24
C TYR A 211 -6.62 -12.50 -26.92
N LYS A 212 -6.75 -13.63 -27.65
CA LYS A 212 -7.94 -13.97 -28.43
C LYS A 212 -8.88 -14.93 -27.69
N GLU A 213 -8.34 -16.01 -27.11
CA GLU A 213 -9.13 -17.07 -26.48
C GLU A 213 -8.88 -17.20 -24.98
N SER A 214 -9.95 -17.45 -24.22
CA SER A 214 -9.86 -17.93 -22.84
C SER A 214 -9.47 -19.40 -22.85
N LEU A 215 -8.55 -19.83 -21.98
CA LEU A 215 -8.19 -21.25 -21.86
C LEU A 215 -9.44 -22.13 -21.69
N PRO A 216 -9.52 -23.28 -22.37
CA PRO A 216 -10.57 -24.24 -22.10
C PRO A 216 -10.47 -24.72 -20.64
N PRO A 217 -11.60 -25.11 -19.99
CA PRO A 217 -11.56 -25.80 -18.71
C PRO A 217 -10.64 -27.01 -18.81
N PHE A 218 -9.82 -27.25 -17.77
CA PHE A 218 -9.05 -28.49 -17.69
C PHE A 218 -10.05 -29.64 -17.50
N GLU A 219 -10.25 -30.47 -18.53
CA GLU A 219 -11.10 -31.65 -18.41
C GLU A 219 -10.44 -32.64 -17.43
N GLU A 220 -11.22 -33.13 -16.47
CA GLU A 220 -10.84 -34.23 -15.60
C GLU A 220 -10.79 -35.52 -16.43
N GLY A 221 -9.73 -35.71 -17.21
CA GLY A 221 -9.59 -36.86 -18.09
C GLY A 221 -8.14 -37.20 -18.41
N GLY A 222 -7.65 -38.28 -17.80
CA GLY A 222 -6.56 -39.09 -18.35
C GLY A 222 -5.17 -38.91 -17.72
N ASP A 223 -4.68 -40.02 -17.17
CA ASP A 223 -3.30 -40.39 -16.81
C ASP A 223 -2.67 -39.97 -15.47
N GLU A 224 -2.20 -41.03 -14.80
CA GLU A 224 -1.73 -41.23 -13.42
C GLU A 224 -0.46 -40.46 -13.01
N CYS A 225 -0.09 -39.36 -13.67
CA CYS A 225 1.19 -38.70 -13.42
C CYS A 225 1.16 -37.44 -12.51
N TRP A 226 0.02 -37.01 -11.98
CA TRP A 226 -0.08 -35.66 -11.39
C TRP A 226 -0.27 -35.54 -9.86
N GLU A 227 -0.27 -36.62 -9.07
CA GLU A 227 -0.65 -36.53 -7.64
C GLU A 227 0.27 -35.67 -6.71
N LYS A 228 1.36 -35.07 -7.19
CA LYS A 228 2.34 -34.40 -6.31
C LYS A 228 2.29 -32.87 -6.22
N GLY A 229 1.35 -32.16 -6.84
CA GLY A 229 1.35 -30.70 -6.66
C GLY A 229 0.05 -30.02 -6.99
N GLY A 230 -0.75 -29.66 -5.96
CA GLY A 230 -2.12 -29.15 -5.97
C GLY A 230 -2.49 -27.89 -6.81
N LEU A 231 -1.73 -27.57 -7.86
CA LEU A 231 -1.96 -26.49 -8.80
C LEU A 231 -3.25 -26.69 -9.64
N PRO A 232 -3.48 -27.84 -10.32
CA PRO A 232 -4.73 -28.09 -11.05
C PRO A 232 -6.03 -28.03 -10.22
N LYS A 233 -6.01 -28.51 -8.97
CA LYS A 233 -7.19 -28.41 -8.07
C LYS A 233 -7.51 -26.95 -7.71
N LEU A 234 -6.48 -26.14 -7.49
CA LEU A 234 -6.63 -24.70 -7.24
C LEU A 234 -7.14 -23.98 -8.51
N LEU A 235 -6.62 -24.33 -9.68
CA LEU A 235 -7.02 -23.76 -10.97
C LEU A 235 -8.49 -24.07 -11.29
N ASN A 236 -8.92 -25.33 -11.15
CA ASN A 236 -10.30 -25.75 -11.43
C ASN A 236 -11.31 -25.15 -10.45
N LYS A 237 -10.94 -25.00 -9.17
CA LYS A 237 -11.76 -24.28 -8.19
C LYS A 237 -11.90 -22.81 -8.58
N MET A 238 -10.82 -22.18 -9.05
CA MET A 238 -10.82 -20.77 -9.45
C MET A 238 -11.52 -20.49 -10.77
N ILE A 239 -11.46 -21.39 -11.77
CA ILE A 239 -12.23 -21.27 -13.02
C ILE A 239 -13.73 -21.23 -12.71
N LYS A 240 -14.17 -22.05 -11.73
CA LYS A 240 -15.57 -22.06 -11.25
C LYS A 240 -15.95 -20.78 -10.48
N GLU A 241 -15.01 -20.16 -9.76
CA GLU A 241 -15.27 -18.96 -8.96
C GLU A 241 -15.17 -17.64 -9.75
N CYS A 242 -14.29 -17.55 -10.75
CA CYS A 242 -13.95 -16.30 -11.45
C CYS A 242 -14.50 -16.18 -12.89
N GLY A 243 -14.95 -17.29 -13.51
CA GLY A 243 -15.37 -17.31 -14.91
C GLY A 243 -14.21 -17.41 -15.90
N GLN A 244 -14.49 -17.85 -17.13
CA GLN A 244 -13.48 -18.19 -18.15
C GLN A 244 -12.66 -16.98 -18.63
N ASP A 245 -13.20 -15.76 -18.57
CA ASP A 245 -12.61 -14.56 -19.16
C ASP A 245 -11.41 -13.98 -18.38
N VAL A 246 -11.12 -14.49 -17.18
CA VAL A 246 -10.00 -14.02 -16.33
C VAL A 246 -8.63 -14.39 -16.90
N PHE A 247 -8.57 -15.41 -17.75
CA PHE A 247 -7.33 -15.88 -18.37
C PHE A 247 -6.96 -15.15 -19.67
N LYS A 248 -7.88 -14.34 -20.22
CA LYS A 248 -7.64 -13.58 -21.43
C LYS A 248 -6.79 -12.33 -21.13
N PHE A 249 -5.76 -12.11 -21.93
CA PHE A 249 -5.02 -10.85 -21.91
C PHE A 249 -5.76 -9.78 -22.69
N ASP A 250 -5.67 -8.55 -22.21
CA ASP A 250 -6.22 -7.40 -22.93
C ASP A 250 -5.37 -7.17 -24.19
N SER A 251 -6.01 -7.03 -25.36
CA SER A 251 -5.28 -6.84 -26.63
C SER A 251 -4.35 -5.62 -26.54
N PRO A 252 -3.05 -5.78 -26.83
CA PRO A 252 -2.13 -4.67 -26.91
C PRO A 252 -2.61 -3.67 -27.95
N LYS A 253 -2.53 -2.37 -27.63
CA LYS A 253 -2.95 -1.29 -28.54
C LYS A 253 -2.25 -1.32 -29.90
N LEU A 254 -1.10 -1.98 -29.97
CA LEU A 254 -0.29 -2.10 -31.19
C LEU A 254 -0.85 -3.13 -32.19
N ILE A 255 -1.72 -4.04 -31.73
CA ILE A 255 -2.34 -5.11 -32.54
C ILE A 255 -3.89 -5.11 -32.43
N SER A 256 -4.45 -4.05 -31.83
CA SER A 256 -5.89 -3.88 -31.59
C SER A 256 -6.59 -3.13 -32.71
#